data_AF-A0A357PTN8-F1
#
_entry.id   AF-A0A357PTN8-F1
#
_cell.length_a   1.000
_cell.length_b   1.000
_cell.length_c   1.000
_cell.angle_alpha   90.00
_cell.angle_beta   90.00
_cell.angle_gamma   90.00
#
_symmetry.space_group_name_H-M   'P 1'
#
loop_
_entity.id
_entity.type
_entity.pdbx_description
1 polymer ?
#
loop_
_entity_poly.entity_id
_entity_poly.type
_entity_poly.pdbx_seq_one_letter_code
_entity_poly.pdbx_strand_id
1 'polypeptide(L)'
;MRKIGDFSIIIGMSKTPDLFTLAEHADLLKKLNEWDIAYHQNDAPVVDDATYDAAKSRALAIEAEYPELAKNGASTHVGAAVAAGFKSYPHTVPMLSISDVFNQGEVADWFDKLADKNLFIELKVDGVSFAARYEHGRLVRGLTRGSGVLGEDITENLRTIADIPQTLTGDYPDVIEVRGE
;
A
#
# COMPACT_ATOMS: atom_id res chain seq x y z
N MET A 1 -55.65 -13.92 24.97
CA MET A 1 -54.56 -13.02 25.41
C MET A 1 -53.24 -13.57 24.91
N ARG A 2 -52.69 -13.02 23.83
CA ARG A 2 -51.33 -13.34 23.35
C ARG A 2 -50.33 -12.59 24.23
N LYS A 3 -49.44 -13.30 24.92
CA LYS A 3 -48.21 -12.72 25.48
C LYS A 3 -47.17 -12.68 24.36
N ILE A 4 -46.87 -11.49 23.89
CA ILE A 4 -45.68 -11.17 23.10
C ILE A 4 -44.58 -10.94 24.14
N GLY A 5 -43.57 -11.82 24.16
CA GLY A 5 -42.45 -11.74 25.07
C GLY A 5 -41.16 -11.50 24.29
N ASP A 6 -40.65 -10.28 24.45
CA ASP A 6 -39.25 -9.85 24.44
C ASP A 6 -38.30 -10.40 23.36
N PHE A 7 -38.28 -9.69 22.23
CA PHE A 7 -37.06 -9.56 21.42
C PHE A 7 -36.14 -8.53 22.09
N SER A 8 -35.21 -8.99 22.93
CA SER A 8 -34.02 -8.21 23.25
C SER A 8 -33.12 -8.16 22.02
N ILE A 9 -33.34 -7.16 21.18
CA ILE A 9 -32.37 -6.76 20.17
C ILE A 9 -31.22 -6.10 20.94
N ILE A 10 -30.10 -6.83 21.09
CA ILE A 10 -28.81 -6.23 21.42
C ILE A 10 -28.36 -5.50 20.15
N ILE A 11 -28.78 -4.23 19.99
CA ILE A 11 -28.04 -3.29 19.14
C ILE A 11 -26.75 -3.04 19.91
N GLY A 12 -25.66 -3.69 19.47
CA GLY A 12 -24.33 -3.26 19.85
C GLY A 12 -24.24 -1.78 19.51
N MET A 13 -24.10 -0.93 20.52
CA MET A 13 -23.91 0.51 20.33
C MET A 13 -22.65 0.66 19.48
N SER A 14 -22.78 1.12 18.23
CA SER A 14 -21.62 1.56 17.47
C SER A 14 -20.95 2.65 18.31
N LYS A 15 -19.72 2.43 18.72
CA LYS A 15 -18.95 3.42 19.46
C LYS A 15 -18.82 4.63 18.52
N THR A 16 -19.47 5.74 18.83
CA THR A 16 -19.38 6.94 18.01
C THR A 16 -18.16 7.74 18.47
N PRO A 17 -17.26 8.17 17.57
CA PRO A 17 -16.11 8.98 17.94
C PRO A 17 -16.57 10.35 18.45
N ASP A 18 -15.86 10.90 19.43
CA ASP A 18 -16.08 12.27 19.85
C ASP A 18 -15.50 13.28 18.84
N LEU A 19 -15.82 14.56 19.01
CA LEU A 19 -15.38 15.62 18.10
C LEU A 19 -13.84 15.75 18.04
N PHE A 20 -13.13 15.42 19.12
CA PHE A 20 -11.68 15.51 19.16
C PHE A 20 -11.04 14.38 18.36
N THR A 21 -11.57 13.17 18.49
CA THR A 21 -11.13 11.99 17.74
C THR A 21 -11.39 12.16 16.24
N LEU A 22 -12.56 12.70 15.87
CA LEU A 22 -12.87 13.03 14.47
C LEU A 22 -11.92 14.09 13.90
N ALA A 23 -11.63 15.13 14.68
CA ALA A 23 -10.72 16.20 14.26
C ALA A 23 -9.27 15.69 14.14
N GLU A 24 -8.82 14.87 15.08
CA GLU A 24 -7.50 14.24 15.05
C GLU A 24 -7.36 13.33 13.82
N HIS A 25 -8.34 12.45 13.56
CA HIS A 25 -8.34 11.58 12.39
C HIS A 25 -8.26 12.38 11.10
N ALA A 26 -9.08 13.42 10.94
CA ALA A 26 -9.08 14.27 9.75
C ALA A 26 -7.75 15.02 9.56
N ASP A 27 -7.14 15.51 10.64
CA ASP A 27 -5.84 16.18 10.58
C ASP A 27 -4.71 15.22 10.20
N LEU A 28 -4.72 14.00 10.74
CA LEU A 28 -3.78 12.94 10.36
C LEU A 28 -3.92 12.58 8.88
N LEU A 29 -5.14 12.37 8.38
CA LEU A 29 -5.36 12.09 6.96
C LEU A 29 -4.89 13.23 6.06
N LYS A 30 -5.13 14.48 6.47
CA LYS A 30 -4.67 15.65 5.73
C LYS A 30 -3.13 15.69 5.65
N LYS A 31 -2.44 15.51 6.78
CA LYS A 31 -0.97 15.47 6.83
C LYS A 31 -0.40 14.33 6.00
N LEU A 32 -0.93 13.13 6.15
CA LEU A 32 -0.50 11.96 5.37
C LEU A 32 -0.64 12.23 3.87
N ASN A 33 -1.75 12.80 3.42
CA ASN A 33 -1.93 13.16 2.01
C ASN A 33 -0.97 14.27 1.54
N GLU A 34 -0.69 15.29 2.37
CA GLU A 34 0.30 16.32 2.05
C GLU A 34 1.73 15.73 1.93
N TRP A 35 2.09 14.83 2.85
CA TRP A 35 3.39 14.16 2.86
C TRP A 35 3.53 13.18 1.71
N ASP A 36 2.47 12.44 1.40
CA ASP A 36 2.40 11.57 0.23
C ASP A 36 2.63 12.35 -1.05
N ILE A 37 2.00 13.54 -1.20
CA ILE A 37 2.21 14.41 -2.38
C ILE A 37 3.66 14.89 -2.44
N ALA A 38 4.20 15.34 -1.30
CA ALA A 38 5.56 15.84 -1.22
C ALA A 38 6.60 14.76 -1.57
N TYR A 39 6.40 13.53 -1.08
CA TYR A 39 7.27 12.39 -1.34
C TYR A 39 7.10 11.87 -2.77
N HIS A 40 5.87 11.58 -3.21
CA HIS A 40 5.63 10.88 -4.48
C HIS A 40 5.55 11.77 -5.72
N GLN A 41 5.09 13.01 -5.61
CA GLN A 41 4.96 13.91 -6.78
C GLN A 41 6.11 14.90 -6.89
N ASN A 42 6.60 15.41 -5.76
CA ASN A 42 7.55 16.52 -5.74
C ASN A 42 9.00 16.10 -5.48
N ASP A 43 9.24 14.82 -5.15
CA ASP A 43 10.55 14.29 -4.74
C ASP A 43 11.19 15.16 -3.62
N ALA A 44 10.35 15.64 -2.70
CA ALA A 44 10.69 16.61 -1.67
C ALA A 44 10.02 16.27 -0.34
N PRO A 45 10.37 15.14 0.30
CA PRO A 45 9.83 14.76 1.60
C PRO A 45 9.96 15.89 2.63
N VAL A 46 8.86 16.16 3.33
CA VAL A 46 8.79 17.22 4.35
C VAL A 46 8.91 16.69 5.78
N VAL A 47 8.85 15.36 5.95
CA VAL A 47 9.05 14.65 7.22
C VAL A 47 9.88 13.39 6.97
N ASP A 48 10.50 12.87 8.02
CA ASP A 48 11.16 11.57 7.99
C ASP A 48 10.14 10.41 8.08
N ASP A 49 10.59 9.21 7.70
CA ASP A 49 9.76 8.01 7.68
C ASP A 49 9.16 7.69 9.06
N ALA A 50 9.95 7.88 10.12
CA ALA A 50 9.49 7.61 11.48
C ALA A 50 8.29 8.50 11.88
N THR A 51 8.31 9.77 11.47
CA THR A 51 7.21 10.71 11.69
C THR A 51 5.98 10.33 10.86
N TYR A 52 6.19 9.95 9.60
CA TYR A 52 5.12 9.47 8.72
C TYR A 52 4.45 8.21 9.30
N ASP A 53 5.24 7.20 9.67
CA ASP A 53 4.76 5.92 10.18
C ASP A 53 4.04 6.07 11.52
N ALA A 54 4.50 6.96 12.39
CA ALA A 54 3.82 7.27 13.64
C ALA A 54 2.42 7.87 13.40
N ALA A 55 2.30 8.82 12.45
CA ALA A 55 1.03 9.41 12.10
C ALA A 55 0.07 8.39 11.47
N LYS A 56 0.58 7.55 10.57
CA LYS A 56 -0.19 6.48 9.94
C LYS A 56 -0.67 5.44 10.94
N SER A 57 0.22 4.99 11.83
CA SER A 57 -0.12 4.06 12.92
C SER A 57 -1.20 4.61 13.84
N ARG A 58 -1.13 5.91 14.17
CA ARG A 58 -2.16 6.57 14.98
C ARG A 58 -3.51 6.61 14.26
N ALA A 59 -3.53 6.95 12.96
CA ALA A 59 -4.75 6.94 12.16
C ALA A 59 -5.38 5.54 12.10
N LEU A 60 -4.57 4.49 11.88
CA LEU A 60 -5.02 3.10 11.88
C LEU A 60 -5.57 2.65 13.25
N ALA A 61 -4.97 3.09 14.36
CA ALA A 61 -5.47 2.79 15.68
C ALA A 61 -6.87 3.40 15.93
N ILE A 62 -7.10 4.63 15.45
CA ILE A 62 -8.43 5.27 15.49
C ILE A 62 -9.42 4.47 14.63
N GLU A 63 -9.04 4.09 13.41
CA GLU A 63 -9.92 3.33 12.51
C GLU A 63 -10.27 1.93 13.02
N ALA A 64 -9.35 1.27 13.74
CA ALA A 64 -9.62 -0.01 14.39
C ALA A 64 -10.68 0.11 15.51
N GLU A 65 -10.73 1.26 16.19
CA GLU A 65 -11.70 1.56 17.23
C GLU A 65 -13.05 2.04 16.66
N TYR A 66 -13.02 2.69 15.48
CA TYR A 66 -14.18 3.29 14.79
C TYR A 66 -14.24 2.83 13.33
N PRO A 67 -14.74 1.61 13.05
CA PRO A 67 -14.71 1.02 11.71
C PRO A 67 -15.41 1.83 10.61
N GLU A 68 -16.35 2.72 10.95
CA GLU A 68 -16.96 3.63 9.99
C GLU A 68 -15.98 4.63 9.36
N LEU A 69 -14.89 4.97 10.06
CA LEU A 69 -13.87 5.93 9.58
C LEU A 69 -12.91 5.30 8.57
N ALA A 70 -12.77 3.98 8.57
CA ALA A 70 -11.87 3.26 7.68
C ALA A 70 -12.26 3.38 6.19
N LYS A 71 -13.54 3.63 5.88
CA LYS A 71 -14.06 3.61 4.48
C LYS A 71 -13.38 4.61 3.54
N ASN A 72 -12.84 5.71 4.07
CA ASN A 72 -12.01 6.68 3.34
C ASN A 72 -10.77 7.06 4.16
N GLY A 73 -10.27 6.10 4.95
CA GLY A 73 -9.23 6.30 5.95
C GLY A 73 -7.84 5.89 5.47
N ALA A 74 -6.85 6.00 6.34
CA ALA A 74 -5.47 5.62 6.12
C ALA A 74 -5.33 4.13 5.75
N SER A 75 -6.25 3.28 6.22
CA SER A 75 -6.33 1.86 5.85
C SER A 75 -6.67 1.61 4.37
N THR A 76 -7.27 2.59 3.69
CA THR A 76 -7.68 2.50 2.27
C THR A 76 -6.86 3.42 1.35
N HIS A 77 -6.06 4.32 1.93
CA HIS A 77 -5.24 5.27 1.20
C HIS A 77 -3.85 4.70 0.91
N VAL A 78 -3.43 4.76 -0.36
CA VAL A 78 -2.11 4.30 -0.80
C VAL A 78 -1.45 5.43 -1.60
N GLY A 79 -0.66 6.26 -0.91
CA GLY A 79 0.16 7.30 -1.52
C GLY A 79 -0.64 8.41 -2.24
N ALA A 80 0.08 9.31 -2.90
CA ALA A 80 -0.52 10.43 -3.61
C ALA A 80 -1.16 10.01 -4.94
N ALA A 81 -2.16 10.79 -5.38
CA ALA A 81 -2.66 10.72 -6.75
C ALA A 81 -1.51 10.99 -7.74
N VAL A 82 -1.53 10.32 -8.89
CA VAL A 82 -0.53 10.43 -9.96
C VAL A 82 -0.43 11.86 -10.51
N ALA A 83 0.79 12.36 -10.72
CA ALA A 83 1.03 13.69 -11.30
C ALA A 83 0.55 13.75 -12.76
N ALA A 84 -0.02 14.90 -13.16
CA ALA A 84 -0.56 15.10 -14.50
C ALA A 84 0.56 15.11 -15.56
N GLY A 85 0.80 13.96 -16.21
CA GLY A 85 1.77 13.84 -17.31
C GLY A 85 1.94 12.42 -17.82
N PHE A 86 1.86 11.42 -16.94
CA PHE A 86 1.97 10.01 -17.31
C PHE A 86 0.59 9.38 -17.53
N LYS A 87 0.50 8.47 -18.50
CA LYS A 87 -0.70 7.65 -18.68
C LYS A 87 -0.72 6.59 -17.59
N SER A 88 -1.81 6.51 -16.84
CA SER A 88 -1.99 5.43 -15.87
C SER A 88 -2.61 4.20 -16.52
N TYR A 89 -2.14 3.02 -16.12
CA TYR A 89 -2.71 1.74 -16.50
C TYR A 89 -2.96 0.88 -15.27
N PRO A 90 -3.98 0.01 -15.30
CA PRO A 90 -4.17 -0.98 -14.25
C PRO A 90 -3.03 -1.99 -14.26
N HIS A 91 -2.58 -2.38 -13.07
CA HIS A 91 -1.73 -3.54 -12.90
C HIS A 91 -2.52 -4.81 -13.21
N THR A 92 -1.86 -5.81 -13.81
CA THR A 92 -2.49 -7.11 -14.12
C THR A 92 -2.93 -7.83 -12.84
N VAL A 93 -2.10 -7.72 -11.81
CA VAL A 93 -2.34 -8.19 -10.45
C VAL A 93 -2.00 -7.01 -9.52
N PRO A 94 -2.76 -6.73 -8.45
CA PRO A 94 -2.41 -5.66 -7.53
C PRO A 94 -0.96 -5.78 -7.00
N MET A 95 -0.24 -4.65 -6.94
CA MET A 95 1.03 -4.53 -6.23
C MET A 95 0.73 -4.18 -4.78
N LEU A 96 1.10 -5.07 -3.86
CA LEU A 96 0.84 -4.92 -2.43
C LEU A 96 2.00 -4.22 -1.73
N SER A 97 1.72 -3.65 -0.57
CA SER A 97 2.75 -3.30 0.41
C SER A 97 3.12 -4.52 1.25
N ILE A 98 4.27 -4.45 1.90
CA ILE A 98 4.70 -5.39 2.93
C ILE A 98 4.38 -4.78 4.29
N SER A 99 4.14 -5.62 5.31
CA SER A 99 4.00 -5.20 6.70
C SER A 99 5.36 -5.12 7.38
N ASP A 100 5.56 -4.10 8.19
CA ASP A 100 6.80 -3.89 8.92
C ASP A 100 6.75 -4.44 10.34
N VAL A 101 7.92 -4.85 10.84
CA VAL A 101 8.17 -5.24 12.23
C VAL A 101 9.46 -4.58 12.67
N PHE A 102 9.48 -4.04 13.89
CA PHE A 102 10.55 -3.14 14.34
C PHE A 102 11.42 -3.75 15.44
N ASN A 103 11.05 -4.91 15.97
CA ASN A 103 11.82 -5.60 17.00
C ASN A 103 11.75 -7.13 16.87
N GLN A 104 12.68 -7.80 17.56
CA GLN A 104 12.80 -9.26 17.52
C GLN A 104 11.57 -10.00 18.07
N GLY A 105 10.86 -9.40 19.03
CA GLY A 105 9.63 -9.99 19.56
C GLY A 105 8.51 -10.04 18.52
N GLU A 106 8.30 -8.94 17.80
CA GLU A 106 7.33 -8.88 16.70
C GLU A 106 7.67 -9.85 15.57
N VAL A 107 8.95 -10.00 15.24
CA VAL A 107 9.41 -11.01 14.28
C VAL A 107 9.06 -12.42 14.76
N ALA A 108 9.30 -12.73 16.05
CA ALA A 108 8.98 -14.04 16.63
C ALA A 108 7.46 -14.31 16.60
N ASP A 109 6.65 -13.32 17.00
CA ASP A 109 5.19 -13.43 17.00
C ASP A 109 4.62 -13.63 15.60
N TRP A 110 5.18 -12.96 14.58
CA TRP A 110 4.82 -13.18 13.19
C TRP A 110 5.26 -14.57 12.71
N PHE A 111 6.51 -14.94 13.01
CA PHE A 111 7.09 -16.21 12.59
C PHE A 111 6.27 -17.38 13.15
N ASP A 112 5.90 -17.35 14.43
CA ASP A 112 5.16 -18.44 15.09
C ASP A 112 3.81 -18.74 14.44
N LYS A 113 3.15 -17.74 13.85
CA LYS A 113 1.86 -17.88 13.16
C LYS A 113 1.96 -18.58 11.79
N LEU A 114 3.16 -18.68 11.21
CA LEU A 114 3.34 -19.30 9.90
C LEU A 114 3.14 -20.82 9.94
N ALA A 115 2.37 -21.36 9.00
CA ALA A 115 2.18 -22.81 8.87
C ALA A 115 3.43 -23.51 8.30
N ASP A 116 4.19 -22.83 7.44
CA ASP A 116 5.48 -23.26 6.89
C ASP A 116 6.57 -22.30 7.34
N LYS A 117 7.74 -22.83 7.73
CA LYS A 117 8.88 -22.06 8.23
C LYS A 117 10.03 -21.96 7.23
N ASN A 118 9.86 -22.46 6.01
CA ASN A 118 10.82 -22.25 4.93
C ASN A 118 10.74 -20.80 4.44
N LEU A 119 11.69 -19.97 4.89
CA LEU A 119 11.73 -18.55 4.56
C LEU A 119 12.73 -18.26 3.44
N PHE A 120 12.34 -17.35 2.55
CA PHE A 120 13.26 -16.62 1.70
C PHE A 120 13.52 -15.25 2.34
N ILE A 121 14.79 -14.87 2.46
CA ILE A 121 15.20 -13.63 3.10
C ILE A 121 15.90 -12.79 2.04
N GLU A 122 15.35 -11.60 1.80
CA GLU A 122 15.88 -10.62 0.86
C GLU A 122 16.26 -9.34 1.60
N LEU A 123 17.23 -8.61 1.06
CA LEU A 123 17.49 -7.25 1.52
C LEU A 123 16.33 -6.36 1.05
N LYS A 124 15.75 -5.60 1.97
CA LYS A 124 14.83 -4.52 1.61
C LYS A 124 15.66 -3.41 0.95
N VAL A 125 15.52 -3.29 -0.36
CA VAL A 125 16.05 -2.15 -1.11
C VAL A 125 15.22 -0.91 -0.71
N ASP A 126 15.85 0.26 -0.75
CA ASP A 126 15.17 1.52 -0.49
C ASP A 126 15.20 2.41 -1.74
N GLY A 127 14.04 2.52 -2.38
CA GLY A 127 13.91 2.86 -3.80
C GLY A 127 12.46 2.76 -4.26
N VAL A 128 12.23 2.76 -5.57
CA VAL A 128 10.88 2.89 -6.14
C VAL A 128 10.45 1.62 -6.82
N SER A 129 9.42 0.97 -6.28
CA SER A 129 8.91 -0.26 -6.86
C SER A 129 8.31 -0.06 -8.26
N PHE A 130 8.63 -0.97 -9.17
CA PHE A 130 8.09 -1.00 -10.53
C PHE A 130 7.63 -2.41 -10.94
N ALA A 131 6.85 -2.46 -12.03
CA ALA A 131 6.49 -3.67 -12.73
C ALA A 131 6.88 -3.56 -14.21
N ALA A 132 7.66 -4.52 -14.71
CA ALA A 132 8.07 -4.64 -16.10
C ALA A 132 7.36 -5.83 -16.76
N ARG A 133 6.50 -5.54 -17.73
CA ARG A 133 5.77 -6.55 -18.50
C ARG A 133 6.48 -6.85 -19.80
N TYR A 134 6.74 -8.13 -20.00
CA TYR A 134 7.32 -8.69 -21.20
C TYR A 134 6.29 -9.55 -21.94
N GLU A 135 6.22 -9.38 -23.26
CA GLU A 135 5.46 -10.25 -24.16
C GLU A 135 6.41 -10.86 -25.19
N HIS A 136 6.38 -12.19 -25.31
CA HIS A 136 7.30 -12.97 -26.14
C HIS A 136 8.76 -12.53 -25.93
N GLY A 137 9.11 -12.35 -24.66
CA GLY A 137 10.44 -11.94 -24.22
C GLY A 137 10.79 -10.46 -24.40
N ARG A 138 9.95 -9.62 -25.03
CA ARG A 138 10.26 -8.19 -25.24
C ARG A 138 9.59 -7.30 -24.21
N LEU A 139 10.32 -6.30 -23.69
CA LEU A 139 9.74 -5.29 -22.80
C LEU A 139 8.69 -4.47 -23.56
N VAL A 140 7.43 -4.59 -23.15
CA VAL A 140 6.30 -3.88 -23.77
C VAL A 140 5.71 -2.80 -22.86
N ARG A 141 5.89 -2.90 -21.54
CA ARG A 141 5.39 -1.90 -20.59
C ARG A 141 6.18 -1.89 -19.29
N GLY A 142 6.46 -0.70 -18.76
CA GLY A 142 6.90 -0.46 -17.39
C GLY A 142 5.87 0.36 -16.63
N LEU A 143 5.52 -0.02 -15.41
CA LEU A 143 4.61 0.72 -14.54
C LEU A 143 5.26 1.03 -13.19
N THR A 144 5.03 2.23 -12.66
CA THR A 144 5.24 2.51 -11.24
C THR A 144 4.26 1.71 -10.39
N ARG A 145 4.54 1.51 -9.10
CA ARG A 145 3.55 0.93 -8.18
C ARG A 145 2.25 1.76 -8.16
N GLY A 146 2.38 3.09 -8.07
CA GLY A 146 1.27 4.01 -7.83
C GLY A 146 0.43 3.58 -6.62
N SER A 147 -0.88 3.48 -6.81
CA SER A 147 -1.83 3.07 -5.77
C SER A 147 -1.82 1.55 -5.49
N GLY A 148 -0.97 0.78 -6.16
CA GLY A 148 -0.97 -0.67 -6.15
C GLY A 148 -1.97 -1.28 -7.13
N VAL A 149 -3.00 -0.55 -7.55
CA VAL A 149 -3.97 -0.98 -8.57
C VAL A 149 -3.75 -0.25 -9.90
N LEU A 150 -3.38 1.03 -9.85
CA LEU A 150 -3.03 1.85 -11.00
C LEU A 150 -1.57 2.31 -10.87
N GLY A 151 -0.81 2.12 -11.93
CA GLY A 151 0.57 2.60 -12.06
C GLY A 151 0.73 3.54 -13.25
N GLU A 152 1.76 4.38 -13.23
CA GLU A 152 2.12 5.28 -14.32
C GLU A 152 3.01 4.58 -15.33
N ASP A 153 2.77 4.81 -16.62
CA ASP A 153 3.62 4.31 -17.70
C ASP A 153 5.00 4.97 -17.67
N ILE A 154 5.98 4.20 -17.22
CA ILE A 154 7.40 4.56 -17.17
C ILE A 154 8.23 3.68 -18.12
N THR A 155 7.62 3.13 -19.16
CA THR A 155 8.28 2.20 -20.09
C THR A 155 9.58 2.79 -20.63
N GLU A 156 9.53 4.03 -21.12
CA GLU A 156 10.70 4.70 -21.70
C GLU A 156 11.78 4.98 -20.66
N ASN A 157 11.41 5.23 -19.40
CA ASN A 157 12.36 5.35 -18.29
C ASN A 157 13.04 4.01 -18.00
N LEU A 158 12.28 2.90 -17.93
CA LEU A 158 12.88 1.58 -17.72
C LEU A 158 13.83 1.19 -18.87
N ARG A 159 13.58 1.66 -20.10
CA ARG A 159 14.48 1.43 -21.25
C ARG A 159 15.87 2.06 -21.09
N THR A 160 16.03 3.06 -20.22
CA THR A 160 17.33 3.71 -20.00
C THR A 160 18.15 3.02 -18.92
N ILE A 161 17.57 2.11 -18.14
CA ILE A 161 18.24 1.41 -17.04
C ILE A 161 18.98 0.19 -17.59
N ALA A 162 20.30 0.17 -17.43
CA ALA A 162 21.17 -0.85 -18.02
C ALA A 162 20.85 -2.28 -17.54
N ASP A 163 20.45 -2.42 -16.27
CA ASP A 163 20.14 -3.71 -15.65
C ASP A 163 18.76 -4.25 -16.06
N ILE A 164 17.93 -3.44 -16.72
CA ILE A 164 16.63 -3.88 -17.24
C ILE A 164 16.81 -4.36 -18.69
N PRO A 165 16.74 -5.69 -18.94
CA PRO A 165 16.90 -6.20 -20.29
C PRO A 165 15.74 -5.77 -21.18
N GLN A 166 16.05 -5.34 -22.41
CA GLN A 166 15.04 -5.04 -23.42
C GLN A 166 14.43 -6.33 -24.01
N THR A 167 15.17 -7.43 -23.96
CA THR A 167 14.72 -8.76 -24.38
C THR A 167 15.24 -9.79 -23.39
N LEU A 168 14.34 -10.64 -22.88
CA LEU A 168 14.66 -11.73 -21.98
C LEU A 168 15.43 -12.84 -22.72
N THR A 169 16.29 -13.52 -21.97
CA THR A 169 17.04 -14.69 -22.43
C THR A 169 16.67 -15.90 -21.58
N GLY A 170 16.77 -17.10 -22.15
CA GLY A 170 16.42 -18.34 -21.46
C GLY A 170 14.98 -18.77 -21.66
N ASP A 171 14.45 -19.53 -20.70
CA ASP A 171 13.09 -20.05 -20.71
C ASP A 171 12.16 -19.09 -19.95
N TYR A 172 11.12 -18.62 -20.64
CA TYR A 172 10.14 -17.68 -20.10
C TYR A 172 8.78 -17.90 -20.76
N PRO A 173 7.65 -17.60 -20.07
CA PRO A 173 6.33 -17.73 -20.66
C PRO A 173 6.06 -16.63 -21.69
N ASP A 174 5.03 -16.81 -22.52
CA ASP A 174 4.62 -15.84 -23.54
C ASP A 174 4.33 -14.44 -22.97
N VAL A 175 3.84 -14.38 -21.72
CA VAL A 175 3.62 -13.13 -20.99
C VAL A 175 4.15 -13.29 -19.58
N ILE A 176 5.03 -12.37 -19.16
CA ILE A 176 5.54 -12.31 -17.78
C ILE A 176 5.54 -10.85 -17.30
N GLU A 177 5.19 -10.66 -16.03
CA GLU A 177 5.32 -9.39 -15.32
C GLU A 177 6.35 -9.61 -14.20
N VAL A 178 7.47 -8.91 -14.30
CA VAL A 178 8.56 -8.93 -13.32
C VAL A 178 8.45 -7.69 -12.45
N ARG A 179 8.59 -7.85 -11.14
CA ARG A 179 8.54 -6.74 -10.18
C ARG A 179 9.90 -6.57 -9.54
N GLY A 180 10.26 -5.33 -9.27
CA GLY A 180 11.54 -4.98 -8.70
C GLY A 180 11.53 -3.56 -8.16
N GLU A 181 12.72 -3.09 -7.87
CA GLU A 181 13.03 -1.76 -7.34
C GLU A 181 14.20 -1.15 -8.11
#